data_AF-A0AA40GHU2-F1
#
_entry.id   AF-A0AA40GHU2-F1
#
_cell.length_a   1.000
_cell.length_b   1.000
_cell.length_c   1.000
_cell.angle_alpha   90.00
_cell.angle_beta   90.00
_cell.angle_gamma   90.00
#
_symmetry.space_group_name_H-M   'P 1'
#
loop_
_entity.id
_entity.type
_entity.pdbx_description
1 polymer ?
#
loop_
_entity_poly.entity_id
_entity_poly.type
_entity_poly.pdbx_seq_one_letter_code
_entity_poly.pdbx_strand_id
1 'polypeptide(L)'
;MASFRAEIRRLADDTFVHKEQAYIFQQDDIHETHCRVYNVLPSISAITEVAALCGVTYISNRENYSVHEKIFILFMISSLTYMLTEVRLGRLVTPNAQSLQYKQALFITSLVSTVGLIIFFLKHRLLCHDLAFSWFSLCEYVIASANMGFHVTVILDFPKEQLIVGNGLSALKVD
;
A
#
# COMPACT_ATOMS: atom_id res chain seq x y z
N MET A 1 -11.92 15.87 10.71
CA MET A 1 -10.55 15.34 10.90
C MET A 1 -10.47 14.14 11.86
N ALA A 2 -11.00 14.19 13.09
CA ALA A 2 -10.89 13.08 14.05
C ALA A 2 -11.62 11.79 13.61
N SER A 3 -12.88 11.89 13.15
CA SER A 3 -13.66 10.75 12.65
C SER A 3 -13.03 10.08 11.42
N PHE A 4 -12.42 10.86 10.53
CA PHE A 4 -11.72 10.35 9.34
C PHE A 4 -10.35 9.72 9.67
N ARG A 5 -9.63 10.22 10.69
CA ARG A 5 -8.42 9.54 11.22
C ARG A 5 -8.76 8.19 11.83
N ALA A 6 -9.91 8.07 12.49
CA ALA A 6 -10.38 6.79 13.04
C ALA A 6 -10.74 5.81 11.92
N GLU A 7 -11.34 6.29 10.84
CA GLU A 7 -11.65 5.45 9.67
C GLU A 7 -10.38 4.99 8.93
N ILE A 8 -9.42 5.90 8.69
CA ILE A 8 -8.11 5.52 8.13
C ILE A 8 -7.38 4.53 9.04
N ARG A 9 -7.51 4.66 10.36
CA ARG A 9 -6.92 3.69 11.30
C ARG A 9 -7.55 2.31 11.16
N ARG A 10 -8.88 2.21 11.13
CA ARG A 10 -9.56 0.93 10.87
C ARG A 10 -9.15 0.33 9.53
N LEU A 11 -9.11 1.15 8.48
CA LEU A 11 -8.69 0.70 7.16
C LEU A 11 -7.21 0.26 7.13
N ALA A 12 -6.34 0.90 7.92
CA ALA A 12 -4.94 0.49 8.07
C ALA A 12 -4.82 -0.84 8.83
N ASP A 13 -5.62 -1.05 9.88
CA ASP A 13 -5.68 -2.30 10.63
C ASP A 13 -6.21 -3.45 9.74
N ASP A 14 -7.29 -3.22 8.98
CA ASP A 14 -7.82 -4.20 8.02
C ASP A 14 -6.81 -4.51 6.91
N THR A 15 -6.13 -3.48 6.39
CA THR A 15 -5.05 -3.63 5.40
C THR A 15 -3.89 -4.44 5.97
N PHE A 16 -3.50 -4.22 7.23
CA PHE A 16 -2.43 -4.98 7.89
C PHE A 16 -2.77 -6.47 7.96
N VAL A 17 -3.98 -6.81 8.41
CA VAL A 17 -4.45 -8.22 8.50
C VAL A 17 -4.45 -8.87 7.12
N HIS A 18 -4.94 -8.17 6.09
CA HIS A 18 -4.93 -8.70 4.73
C HIS A 18 -3.52 -8.86 4.15
N LYS A 19 -2.62 -7.93 4.46
CA LYS A 19 -1.23 -7.98 4.01
C LYS A 19 -0.48 -9.13 4.67
N GLU A 20 -0.76 -9.43 5.94
CA GLU A 20 -0.23 -10.59 6.65
C GLU A 20 -0.68 -11.91 5.99
N GLN A 21 -1.97 -12.02 5.64
CA GLN A 21 -2.49 -13.18 4.90
C GLN A 21 -1.88 -13.32 3.51
N ALA A 22 -1.76 -12.23 2.75
CA ALA A 22 -1.12 -12.23 1.44
C ALA A 22 0.37 -12.56 1.53
N TYR A 23 1.06 -12.10 2.59
CA TYR A 23 2.46 -12.41 2.81
C TYR A 23 2.69 -13.89 3.08
N ILE A 24 1.84 -14.52 3.90
CA ILE A 24 1.91 -15.95 4.18
C ILE A 24 1.68 -16.77 2.89
N PHE A 25 0.65 -16.44 2.12
CA PHE A 25 0.35 -17.13 0.86
C PHE A 25 1.44 -16.94 -0.20
N GLN A 26 1.94 -15.70 -0.36
CA GLN A 26 3.02 -15.42 -1.30
C GLN A 26 4.33 -16.12 -0.89
N GLN A 27 4.62 -16.22 0.41
CA GLN A 27 5.83 -16.90 0.89
C GLN A 27 5.83 -18.40 0.51
N ASP A 28 4.66 -19.05 0.47
CA ASP A 28 4.54 -20.44 0.01
C ASP A 28 4.85 -20.59 -1.49
N ASP A 29 4.43 -19.64 -2.35
CA ASP A 29 4.74 -19.64 -3.80
C ASP A 29 6.19 -19.18 -4.12
N ILE A 30 6.81 -18.36 -3.27
CA ILE A 30 8.17 -17.81 -3.50
C ILE A 30 9.28 -18.85 -3.28
N HIS A 31 9.00 -19.98 -2.63
CA HIS A 31 9.97 -21.06 -2.47
C HIS A 31 10.47 -21.65 -3.81
N GLU A 32 9.86 -21.29 -4.96
CA GLU A 32 10.25 -21.75 -6.29
C GLU A 32 10.73 -20.65 -7.29
N THR A 33 11.09 -19.44 -6.87
CA THR A 33 11.63 -18.44 -7.83
C THR A 33 13.17 -18.36 -7.87
N HIS A 34 13.71 -18.87 -8.98
CA HIS A 34 15.14 -18.99 -9.33
C HIS A 34 15.86 -17.65 -9.63
N CYS A 35 15.46 -16.53 -8.99
CA CYS A 35 16.08 -15.21 -9.14
C CYS A 35 16.28 -14.53 -7.77
N ARG A 36 17.47 -14.74 -7.24
CA ARG A 36 17.98 -14.52 -5.87
C ARG A 36 18.07 -13.05 -5.38
N VAL A 37 17.21 -12.11 -5.77
CA VAL A 37 17.47 -10.68 -5.47
C VAL A 37 16.38 -9.88 -4.74
N TYR A 38 15.07 -10.17 -4.79
CA TYR A 38 14.10 -9.14 -4.36
C TYR A 38 12.95 -9.56 -3.44
N ASN A 39 13.10 -10.56 -2.56
CA ASN A 39 12.01 -10.89 -1.63
C ASN A 39 12.04 -10.10 -0.31
N VAL A 40 13.23 -9.80 0.24
CA VAL A 40 13.35 -9.11 1.54
C VAL A 40 12.96 -7.62 1.45
N LEU A 41 13.32 -6.97 0.35
CA LEU A 41 13.03 -5.55 0.10
C LEU A 41 11.52 -5.23 0.13
N PRO A 42 10.65 -5.93 -0.63
CA PRO A 42 9.21 -5.70 -0.59
C PRO A 42 8.64 -5.98 0.80
N SER A 43 9.04 -7.04 1.50
CA SER A 43 8.58 -7.34 2.87
C SER A 43 8.88 -6.21 3.86
N ILE A 44 10.12 -5.71 3.86
CA ILE A 44 10.53 -4.62 4.75
C ILE A 44 9.79 -3.33 4.38
N SER A 45 9.70 -3.01 3.09
CA SER A 45 8.96 -1.83 2.62
C SER A 45 7.48 -1.91 2.99
N ALA A 46 6.91 -3.12 2.98
CA ALA A 46 5.53 -3.37 3.32
C ALA A 46 5.22 -3.12 4.80
N ILE A 47 6.07 -3.63 5.71
CA ILE A 47 5.91 -3.42 7.15
C ILE A 47 6.17 -1.95 7.50
N THR A 48 7.20 -1.36 6.90
CA THR A 48 7.56 0.05 7.11
C THR A 48 6.45 0.99 6.67
N GLU A 49 5.79 0.67 5.55
CA GLU A 49 4.66 1.44 5.01
C GLU A 49 3.48 1.46 5.98
N VAL A 50 3.06 0.31 6.53
CA VAL A 50 1.97 0.24 7.50
C VAL A 50 2.34 0.94 8.81
N ALA A 51 3.56 0.73 9.30
CA ALA A 51 4.03 1.40 10.51
C ALA A 51 4.05 2.93 10.35
N ALA A 52 4.49 3.42 9.19
CA ALA A 52 4.49 4.85 8.87
C ALA A 52 3.06 5.38 8.71
N LEU A 53 2.14 4.62 8.10
CA LEU A 53 0.72 4.97 8.00
C LEU A 53 0.10 5.12 9.39
N CYS A 54 0.32 4.16 10.29
CA CYS A 54 -0.11 4.27 11.68
C CYS A 54 0.51 5.50 12.37
N GLY A 55 1.80 5.75 12.15
CA GLY A 55 2.52 6.92 12.69
C GLY A 55 1.92 8.26 12.27
N VAL A 56 1.57 8.45 10.99
CA VAL A 56 0.94 9.70 10.51
C VAL A 56 -0.49 9.87 11.02
N THR A 57 -1.19 8.79 11.37
CA THR A 57 -2.50 8.89 12.04
C THR A 57 -2.38 9.21 13.53
N TYR A 58 -1.32 8.73 14.19
CA TYR A 58 -1.11 8.90 15.62
C TYR A 58 -0.58 10.30 15.95
N ILE A 59 0.46 10.76 15.24
CA ILE A 59 1.09 12.05 15.49
C ILE A 59 0.46 13.12 14.60
N SER A 60 -0.27 14.05 15.22
CA SER A 60 -0.87 15.16 14.49
C SER A 60 0.17 16.24 14.16
N ASN A 61 0.04 16.87 12.99
CA ASN A 61 0.88 18.00 12.59
C ASN A 61 0.82 19.19 13.58
N ARG A 62 -0.28 19.33 14.35
CA ARG A 62 -0.46 20.37 15.38
C ARG A 62 0.35 20.11 16.64
N GLU A 63 0.59 18.84 16.97
CA GLU A 63 1.30 18.45 18.18
C GLU A 63 2.81 18.47 17.94
N ASN A 64 3.27 17.87 16.85
CA ASN A 64 4.68 17.77 16.51
C ASN A 64 4.88 17.77 15.00
N TYR A 65 4.92 18.97 14.40
CA TYR A 65 5.10 19.15 12.96
C TYR A 65 6.36 18.43 12.44
N SER A 66 7.51 18.60 13.11
CA SER A 66 8.79 18.03 12.68
C SER A 66 8.81 16.49 12.64
N VAL A 67 8.01 15.84 13.48
CA VAL A 67 7.91 14.38 13.49
C VAL A 67 6.92 13.91 12.43
N HIS A 68 5.78 14.59 12.32
CA HIS A 68 4.76 14.30 11.32
C HIS A 68 5.34 14.35 9.90
N GLU A 69 6.11 15.40 9.56
CA GLU A 69 6.77 15.54 8.25
C GLU A 69 7.70 14.36 7.94
N LYS A 70 8.51 13.93 8.90
CA LYS A 70 9.46 12.81 8.71
C LYS A 70 8.75 11.47 8.49
N ILE A 71 7.73 11.19 9.29
CA ILE A 71 6.95 9.95 9.16
C ILE A 71 6.17 9.96 7.84
N PHE A 72 5.64 11.11 7.45
CA PHE A 72 4.96 11.27 6.16
C PHE A 72 5.89 10.98 4.99
N ILE A 73 7.10 11.54 4.97
CA ILE A 73 8.10 11.24 3.93
C ILE A 73 8.46 9.74 3.91
N LEU A 74 8.62 9.12 5.09
CA LEU A 74 8.90 7.69 5.19
C LEU A 74 7.76 6.84 4.60
N PHE A 75 6.51 7.20 4.88
CA PHE A 75 5.32 6.58 4.28
C PHE A 75 5.32 6.71 2.75
N MET A 76 5.66 7.90 2.22
CA MET A 76 5.72 8.12 0.77
C MET A 76 6.77 7.22 0.09
N ILE A 77 7.99 7.16 0.62
CA ILE A 77 9.07 6.39 0.00
C ILE A 77 8.79 4.89 0.08
N SER A 78 8.34 4.41 1.23
CA SER A 78 8.04 2.98 1.44
C SER A 78 6.87 2.49 0.58
N SER A 79 5.75 3.23 0.52
CA SER A 79 4.59 2.88 -0.30
C SER A 79 4.88 2.91 -1.80
N LEU A 80 5.59 3.94 -2.31
CA LEU A 80 5.96 4.01 -3.72
C LEU A 80 6.93 2.89 -4.13
N THR A 81 7.88 2.55 -3.26
CA THR A 81 8.83 1.45 -3.52
C THR A 81 8.10 0.10 -3.54
N TYR A 82 7.16 -0.11 -2.62
CA TYR A 82 6.32 -1.29 -2.58
C TYR A 82 5.47 -1.43 -3.85
N MET A 83 4.69 -0.40 -4.20
CA MET A 83 3.86 -0.39 -5.42
C MET A 83 4.68 -0.61 -6.70
N LEU A 84 5.86 0.01 -6.79
CA LEU A 84 6.75 -0.16 -7.95
C LEU A 84 7.21 -1.61 -8.08
N THR A 85 7.61 -2.23 -6.98
CA THR A 85 8.11 -3.62 -6.97
C THR A 85 7.00 -4.58 -7.38
N GLU A 86 5.80 -4.42 -6.82
CA GLU A 86 4.60 -5.19 -7.15
C GLU A 86 4.17 -5.03 -8.62
N VAL A 87 4.15 -3.80 -9.16
CA VAL A 87 3.82 -3.58 -10.59
C VAL A 87 4.86 -4.20 -11.52
N ARG A 88 6.16 -4.13 -11.16
CA ARG A 88 7.23 -4.76 -11.97
C ARG A 88 7.14 -6.27 -11.93
N LEU A 89 6.87 -6.85 -10.76
CA LEU A 89 6.67 -8.28 -10.59
C LEU A 89 5.45 -8.75 -11.39
N GLY A 90 4.31 -8.07 -11.26
CA GLY A 90 3.09 -8.37 -12.01
C GLY A 90 3.29 -8.28 -13.54
N ARG A 91 4.11 -7.34 -14.02
CA ARG A 91 4.47 -7.27 -15.45
C ARG A 91 5.31 -8.46 -15.93
N LEU A 92 6.16 -9.00 -15.07
CA LEU A 92 7.03 -10.13 -15.40
C LEU A 92 6.25 -11.46 -15.38
N VAL A 93 5.34 -11.62 -14.43
CA VAL A 93 4.58 -12.87 -14.23
C VAL A 93 3.32 -12.90 -15.10
N THR A 94 2.53 -11.84 -15.14
CA THR A 94 1.22 -11.78 -15.82
C THR A 94 1.02 -10.46 -16.60
N PRO A 95 1.73 -10.27 -17.73
CA PRO A 95 1.73 -9.00 -18.47
C PRO A 95 0.38 -8.55 -19.05
N ASN A 96 -0.61 -9.45 -19.16
CA ASN A 96 -1.90 -9.19 -19.82
C ASN A 96 -3.12 -9.20 -18.87
N ALA A 97 -2.89 -9.16 -17.55
CA ALA A 97 -3.96 -9.14 -16.57
C ALA A 97 -4.63 -7.76 -16.49
N GLN A 98 -5.96 -7.70 -16.41
CA GLN A 98 -6.67 -6.43 -16.17
C GLN A 98 -6.35 -5.82 -14.80
N SER A 99 -6.04 -6.65 -13.79
CA SER A 99 -5.59 -6.18 -12.47
C SER A 99 -4.29 -5.37 -12.54
N LEU A 100 -3.44 -5.65 -13.52
CA LEU A 100 -2.21 -4.88 -13.75
C LEU A 100 -2.50 -3.43 -14.19
N GLN A 101 -3.55 -3.20 -14.98
CA GLN A 101 -3.97 -1.85 -15.39
C GLN A 101 -4.46 -1.03 -14.18
N TYR A 102 -5.23 -1.64 -13.28
CA TYR A 102 -5.65 -0.99 -12.03
C TYR A 102 -4.46 -0.69 -11.12
N LYS A 103 -3.54 -1.64 -10.93
CA LYS A 103 -2.30 -1.44 -10.15
C LYS A 103 -1.44 -0.30 -10.72
N GLN A 104 -1.33 -0.21 -12.05
CA GLN A 104 -0.63 0.89 -12.72
C GLN A 104 -1.34 2.23 -12.56
N ALA A 105 -2.67 2.28 -12.72
CA ALA A 105 -3.45 3.50 -12.55
C ALA A 105 -3.34 4.07 -11.13
N LEU A 106 -3.39 3.20 -10.11
CA LEU A 106 -3.21 3.58 -8.70
C LEU A 106 -1.79 4.09 -8.43
N PHE A 107 -0.76 3.43 -8.98
CA PHE A 107 0.63 3.90 -8.88
C PHE A 107 0.83 5.29 -9.51
N ILE A 108 0.31 5.51 -10.73
CA ILE A 108 0.41 6.80 -11.41
C ILE A 108 -0.35 7.89 -10.63
N THR A 109 -1.53 7.56 -10.09
CA THR A 109 -2.30 8.48 -9.25
C THR A 109 -1.53 8.90 -8.00
N SER A 110 -0.90 7.95 -7.31
CA SER A 110 -0.03 8.22 -6.16
C SER A 110 1.18 9.08 -6.53
N LEU A 111 1.81 8.83 -7.69
CA LEU A 111 2.96 9.60 -8.16
C LEU A 111 2.59 11.05 -8.48
N VAL A 112 1.51 11.26 -9.24
CA VAL A 112 1.02 12.61 -9.58
C VAL A 112 0.62 13.36 -8.31
N SER A 113 -0.05 12.69 -7.37
CA SER A 113 -0.44 13.28 -6.10
C SER A 113 0.76 13.63 -5.21
N THR A 114 1.84 12.84 -5.27
CA THR A 114 3.12 13.15 -4.59
C THR A 114 3.74 14.44 -5.11
N VAL A 115 3.80 14.59 -6.44
CA VAL A 115 4.33 15.81 -7.08
C VAL A 115 3.45 17.01 -6.74
N GLY A 116 2.13 16.86 -6.81
CA GLY A 116 1.17 17.89 -6.42
C GLY A 116 1.36 18.33 -4.96
N LEU A 117 1.54 17.37 -4.05
CA LEU A 117 1.80 17.62 -2.63
C LEU A 117 3.07 18.44 -2.43
N ILE A 118 4.18 18.09 -3.10
CA ILE A 118 5.44 18.84 -3.01
C ILE A 118 5.26 20.27 -3.53
N ILE A 119 4.57 20.46 -4.66
CA ILE A 119 4.30 21.78 -5.22
C ILE A 119 3.45 22.63 -4.28
N PHE A 120 2.35 22.08 -3.75
CA PHE A 120 1.48 22.80 -2.83
C PHE A 120 2.15 23.06 -1.49
N PHE A 121 3.02 22.17 -1.03
CA PHE A 121 3.83 22.36 0.16
C PHE A 121 4.81 23.54 0.01
N LEU A 122 5.54 23.61 -1.12
CA LEU A 122 6.43 24.73 -1.42
C LEU A 122 5.66 26.05 -1.58
N LYS A 123 4.52 26.01 -2.31
CA LYS A 123 3.67 27.19 -2.51
C LYS A 123 3.05 27.68 -1.21
N HIS A 124 2.64 26.79 -0.31
CA HIS A 124 2.14 27.13 1.01
C HIS A 124 3.22 27.83 1.85
N ARG A 125 4.46 27.32 1.83
CA ARG A 125 5.56 27.85 2.65
C ARG A 125 6.16 29.15 2.11
N LEU A 126 6.14 29.36 0.79
CA LEU A 126 6.79 30.51 0.14
C LEU A 126 5.82 31.63 -0.30
N LEU A 127 4.55 31.32 -0.59
CA LEU A 127 3.61 32.25 -1.22
C LEU A 127 2.40 32.66 -0.35
N CYS A 128 2.23 32.10 0.87
CA CYS A 128 1.15 32.44 1.82
C CYS A 128 -0.25 32.57 1.19
N HIS A 129 -0.64 31.64 0.33
CA HIS A 129 -1.93 31.69 -0.36
C HIS A 129 -3.00 30.90 0.42
N ASP A 130 -4.16 31.51 0.69
CA ASP A 130 -5.20 31.04 1.65
C ASP A 130 -5.89 29.70 1.33
N LEU A 131 -5.50 28.98 0.27
CA LEU A 131 -6.07 27.67 -0.10
C LEU A 131 -5.04 26.56 -0.23
N ALA A 132 -3.75 26.87 -0.13
CA ALA A 132 -2.69 25.88 -0.35
C ALA A 132 -2.73 24.75 0.69
N PHE A 133 -3.21 25.03 1.90
CA PHE A 133 -3.36 24.02 2.96
C PHE A 133 -4.46 22.99 2.66
N SER A 134 -5.59 23.41 2.07
CA SER A 134 -6.67 22.49 1.70
C SER A 134 -6.25 21.55 0.56
N TRP A 135 -5.60 22.08 -0.48
CA TRP A 135 -5.09 21.28 -1.59
C TRP A 135 -4.00 20.31 -1.17
N PHE A 136 -3.13 20.73 -0.24
CA PHE A 136 -2.15 19.85 0.39
C PHE A 136 -2.83 18.66 1.08
N SER A 137 -3.82 18.91 1.95
CA SER A 137 -4.54 17.84 2.64
C SER A 137 -5.31 16.92 1.68
N LEU A 138 -5.81 17.46 0.56
CA LEU A 138 -6.48 16.67 -0.47
C LEU A 138 -5.50 15.69 -1.13
N CYS A 139 -4.29 16.13 -1.47
CA CYS A 139 -3.25 15.24 -2.01
C CYS A 139 -2.88 14.14 -1.00
N GLU A 140 -2.72 14.46 0.28
CA GLU A 140 -2.48 13.46 1.34
C GLU A 140 -3.59 12.40 1.36
N TYR A 141 -4.85 12.82 1.27
CA TYR A 141 -5.99 11.91 1.23
C TYR A 141 -6.01 11.03 -0.01
N VAL A 142 -5.74 11.60 -1.18
CA VAL A 142 -5.67 10.82 -2.42
C VAL A 142 -4.57 9.77 -2.32
N ILE A 143 -3.39 10.11 -1.82
CA ILE A 143 -2.28 9.15 -1.66
C ILE A 143 -2.66 8.03 -0.70
N ALA A 144 -3.21 8.35 0.47
CA ALA A 144 -3.62 7.34 1.45
C ALA A 144 -4.69 6.40 0.86
N SER A 145 -5.69 6.95 0.17
CA SER A 145 -6.74 6.14 -0.47
C SER A 145 -6.23 5.28 -1.63
N ALA A 146 -5.32 5.81 -2.46
CA ALA A 146 -4.71 5.05 -3.56
C ALA A 146 -3.84 3.92 -3.04
N ASN A 147 -3.14 4.14 -1.92
CA ASN A 147 -2.36 3.11 -1.23
C ASN A 147 -3.24 1.99 -0.66
N MET A 148 -4.34 2.34 0.04
CA MET A 148 -5.31 1.35 0.50
C MET A 148 -5.96 0.60 -0.67
N GLY A 149 -6.38 1.32 -1.72
CA GLY A 149 -6.94 0.73 -2.93
C GLY A 149 -5.98 -0.23 -3.62
N PHE A 150 -4.68 0.05 -3.60
CA PHE A 150 -3.66 -0.84 -4.16
C PHE A 150 -3.61 -2.17 -3.42
N HIS A 151 -3.64 -2.14 -2.08
CA HIS A 151 -3.70 -3.35 -1.26
C HIS A 151 -5.03 -4.12 -1.44
N VAL A 152 -6.15 -3.43 -1.57
CA VAL A 152 -7.45 -4.07 -1.88
C VAL A 152 -7.46 -4.72 -3.27
N THR A 153 -6.71 -4.19 -4.23
CA THR A 153 -6.63 -4.76 -5.58
C THR A 153 -6.00 -6.16 -5.57
N VAL A 154 -5.15 -6.46 -4.59
CA VAL A 154 -4.60 -7.81 -4.38
C VAL A 154 -5.73 -8.78 -4.02
N ILE A 155 -6.69 -8.37 -3.19
CA ILE A 155 -7.86 -9.19 -2.83
C ILE A 155 -8.67 -9.53 -4.09
N LEU A 156 -8.80 -8.60 -5.03
CA LEU A 156 -9.52 -8.82 -6.30
C LEU A 156 -8.79 -9.76 -7.27
N ASP A 157 -7.50 -10.05 -7.06
CA ASP A 157 -6.78 -11.10 -7.81
C ASP A 157 -7.14 -12.51 -7.29
N PHE A 158 -7.52 -12.66 -6.00
CA PHE A 158 -7.84 -13.97 -5.38
C PHE A 158 -9.22 -14.62 -5.63
N PRO A 159 -10.31 -13.96 -6.07
CA PRO A 159 -11.62 -14.61 -6.22
C PRO A 159 -11.75 -15.52 -7.44
N LYS A 160 -10.68 -15.75 -8.23
CA LYS A 160 -10.71 -16.63 -9.40
C LYS A 160 -10.07 -17.99 -9.20
N GLU A 161 -9.30 -18.19 -8.14
CA GLU A 161 -8.84 -19.53 -7.78
C GLU A 161 -9.87 -20.14 -6.85
N GLN A 162 -10.58 -21.16 -7.34
CA GLN A 162 -11.41 -21.99 -6.51
C GLN A 162 -10.52 -22.55 -5.40
N LEU A 163 -10.67 -22.00 -4.20
CA LEU A 163 -10.11 -22.52 -2.97
C LEU A 163 -10.80 -23.88 -2.73
N ILE A 164 -10.33 -24.92 -3.43
CA ILE A 164 -10.72 -26.30 -3.18
C ILE A 164 -10.09 -26.64 -1.84
N VAL A 165 -10.83 -26.35 -0.77
CA VAL A 165 -10.60 -26.98 0.53
C VAL A 165 -10.82 -28.47 0.28
N GLY A 166 -9.74 -29.20 0.04
CA GLY A 166 -9.73 -30.64 -0.10
C GLY A 166 -10.11 -31.28 1.24
N ASN A 167 -11.40 -31.27 1.56
CA ASN A 167 -11.95 -31.98 2.70
C ASN A 167 -12.15 -33.43 2.26
N GLY A 168 -11.09 -34.24 2.30
CA GLY A 168 -11.15 -35.58 1.75
C GLY A 168 -9.89 -36.44 1.87
N LEU A 169 -9.12 -36.35 2.96
CA LEU A 169 -8.19 -37.42 3.31
C LEU A 169 -8.97 -38.56 4.02
N SER A 170 -9.93 -39.15 3.29
CA SER A 170 -10.67 -40.35 3.70
C SER A 170 -10.60 -41.39 2.57
N ALA A 171 -9.42 -41.59 2.01
CA ALA A 171 -9.19 -42.64 1.03
C ALA A 171 -7.71 -43.02 1.03
N LEU A 172 -7.30 -43.86 1.99
CA LEU A 172 -6.23 -44.85 1.83
C LEU A 172 -6.09 -45.69 3.11
N LYS A 173 -6.97 -46.68 3.27
CA LYS A 173 -6.57 -48.09 3.42
C LYS A 173 -7.84 -48.95 3.31
N VAL A 174 -8.12 -49.43 2.11
CA VAL A 174 -8.90 -50.66 1.92
C VAL A 174 -7.91 -51.80 2.19
N ASP A 175 -8.38 -52.79 2.94
CA ASP A 175 -7.67 -53.98 3.39
C ASP A 175 -6.98 -54.79 2.27
#